data_AF-A0A6M3M951-F1
#
_entry.id   AF-A0A6M3M951-F1
#
_cell.length_a   1.000
_cell.length_b   1.000
_cell.length_c   1.000
_cell.angle_alpha   90.00
_cell.angle_beta   90.00
_cell.angle_gamma   90.00
#
_symmetry.space_group_name_H-M   'P 1'
#
loop_
_entity.id
_entity.type
_entity.pdbx_description
1 polymer ?
#
loop_
_entity_poly.entity_id
_entity_poly.type
_entity_poly.pdbx_seq_one_letter_code
_entity_poly.pdbx_strand_id
1 'polypeptide(L)'
;MKSEINLEESNMAKKVLRTQDKLKVVIDLNTDTKLYEAPINPPNTGSKYTDGTDLMAHKARSGNVYFYTYYWSMWQGVEEEFELVTENQAEEFLLDKMALPYPAELTGSEIKTAKEYGFELLEENA
;
A
#
# COMPACT_ATOMS: atom_id res chain seq x y z
N MET A 1 -19.73 16.31 20.20
CA MET A 1 -20.38 15.06 19.77
C MET A 1 -19.26 14.05 19.60
N LYS A 2 -19.14 13.05 20.48
CA LYS A 2 -18.10 12.02 20.36
C LYS A 2 -18.54 11.07 19.25
N SER A 3 -17.82 11.01 18.15
CA SER A 3 -18.01 9.96 17.15
C SER A 3 -17.65 8.63 17.79
N GLU A 4 -18.63 7.76 17.98
CA GLU A 4 -18.40 6.36 18.28
C GLU A 4 -17.70 5.75 17.08
N ILE A 5 -16.41 5.45 17.23
CA ILE A 5 -15.65 4.71 16.23
C ILE A 5 -16.18 3.29 16.26
N ASN A 6 -16.74 2.83 15.15
CA ASN A 6 -17.25 1.49 14.99
C ASN A 6 -16.08 0.49 15.05
N LEU A 7 -15.94 -0.20 16.18
CA LEU A 7 -14.78 -1.06 16.47
C LEU A 7 -14.66 -2.25 15.49
N GLU A 8 -15.74 -2.63 14.81
CA GLU A 8 -15.74 -3.74 13.83
C GLU A 8 -15.01 -3.37 12.52
N GLU A 9 -15.19 -2.16 12.00
CA GLU A 9 -14.42 -1.67 10.84
C GLU A 9 -12.92 -1.52 11.19
N SER A 10 -12.62 -1.18 12.46
CA SER A 10 -11.24 -1.04 12.94
C SER A 10 -10.47 -2.36 13.05
N ASN A 11 -11.18 -3.49 13.15
CA ASN A 11 -10.56 -4.82 13.28
C ASN A 11 -10.27 -5.48 11.92
N MET A 12 -10.98 -5.10 10.85
CA MET A 12 -10.72 -5.60 9.48
C MET A 12 -9.40 -5.06 8.92
N ALA A 13 -9.06 -3.80 9.25
CA ALA A 13 -7.85 -3.12 8.77
C ALA A 13 -6.54 -3.63 9.40
N LYS A 14 -6.61 -4.41 10.49
CA LYS A 14 -5.43 -4.94 11.18
C LYS A 14 -5.16 -6.38 10.80
N LYS A 15 -3.92 -6.67 10.42
CA LYS A 15 -3.46 -8.03 10.12
C LYS A 15 -2.14 -8.31 10.82
N VAL A 16 -1.91 -9.59 11.10
CA VAL A 16 -0.64 -10.05 11.67
C VAL A 16 0.13 -10.79 10.58
N LEU A 17 1.20 -10.17 10.10
CA LEU A 17 2.14 -10.79 9.18
C LEU A 17 3.32 -11.38 9.95
N ARG A 18 4.10 -12.22 9.26
CA ARG A 18 5.30 -12.83 9.83
C ARG A 18 6.48 -12.65 8.89
N THR A 19 7.55 -12.10 9.42
CA THR A 19 8.85 -12.06 8.75
C THR A 19 9.40 -13.49 8.58
N GLN A 20 10.44 -13.64 7.75
CA GLN A 20 11.08 -14.94 7.51
C GLN A 20 11.63 -15.59 8.80
N ASP A 21 12.12 -14.78 9.74
CA ASP A 21 12.56 -15.20 11.07
C ASP A 21 11.41 -15.36 12.09
N LYS A 22 10.15 -15.36 11.61
CA LYS A 22 8.91 -15.62 12.36
C LYS A 22 8.54 -14.55 13.38
N LEU A 23 9.16 -13.37 13.34
CA LEU A 23 8.72 -12.22 14.12
C LEU A 23 7.34 -11.77 13.66
N LYS A 24 6.51 -11.35 14.61
CA LYS A 24 5.16 -10.83 14.31
C LYS A 24 5.25 -9.36 13.94
N VAL A 25 4.63 -8.99 12.83
CA VAL A 25 4.42 -7.61 12.42
C VAL A 25 2.92 -7.37 12.42
N VAL A 26 2.45 -6.39 13.21
CA VAL A 26 1.03 -6.04 13.28
C VAL A 26 0.81 -4.80 12.43
N ILE A 27 0.28 -5.00 11.23
CA ILE A 27 0.00 -3.95 10.26
C ILE A 27 -1.42 -3.40 10.48
N ASP A 28 -1.65 -2.17 10.05
CA ASP A 28 -2.94 -1.47 10.16
C ASP A 28 -3.14 -0.52 8.98
N LEU A 29 -4.03 -0.88 8.05
CA LEU A 29 -4.32 -0.09 6.86
C LEU A 29 -4.82 1.34 7.14
N ASN A 30 -5.32 1.62 8.35
CA ASN A 30 -5.79 2.96 8.73
C ASN A 30 -4.67 3.87 9.22
N THR A 31 -3.57 3.30 9.72
CA THR A 31 -2.49 4.08 10.36
C THR A 31 -1.15 3.94 9.67
N ASP A 32 -0.95 2.87 8.92
CA ASP A 32 0.24 2.67 8.12
C ASP A 32 0.26 3.63 6.94
N THR A 33 1.46 4.00 6.51
CA THR A 33 1.61 4.99 5.43
C THR A 33 1.42 4.31 4.09
N LYS A 34 0.62 4.92 3.23
CA LYS A 34 0.47 4.49 1.85
C LYS A 34 1.59 5.10 1.02
N LEU A 35 2.39 4.25 0.39
CA LEU A 35 3.44 4.65 -0.56
C LEU A 35 2.92 4.65 -2.00
N TYR A 36 1.91 3.83 -2.28
CA TYR A 36 1.17 3.81 -3.53
C TYR A 36 -0.26 3.32 -3.28
N GLU A 37 -1.24 3.98 -3.88
CA GLU A 37 -2.65 3.57 -3.91
C GLU A 37 -3.06 3.19 -5.33
N ALA A 38 -3.45 1.93 -5.52
CA ALA A 38 -4.02 1.52 -6.79
C ALA A 38 -5.33 2.28 -7.05
N PRO A 39 -5.60 2.74 -8.29
CA PRO A 39 -6.83 3.45 -8.59
C PRO A 39 -8.05 2.58 -8.31
N ILE A 40 -9.12 3.18 -7.78
CA ILE A 40 -10.37 2.47 -7.51
C ILE A 40 -11.43 2.97 -8.49
N ASN A 41 -11.80 2.12 -9.44
CA ASN A 41 -12.83 2.34 -10.47
C ASN A 41 -12.96 3.81 -10.96
N PRO A 42 -11.91 4.41 -11.54
CA PRO A 42 -11.99 5.78 -12.05
C PRO A 42 -13.05 5.92 -13.15
N PRO A 43 -13.60 7.13 -13.39
CA PRO A 43 -14.60 7.35 -14.42
C PRO A 43 -14.15 6.85 -15.80
N ASN A 44 -15.08 6.26 -16.57
CA ASN A 44 -14.86 5.77 -17.94
C ASN A 44 -13.83 4.62 -18.08
N THR A 45 -13.54 3.86 -17.02
CA THR A 45 -12.56 2.75 -17.06
C THR A 45 -13.20 1.35 -17.20
N GLY A 46 -14.52 1.26 -17.17
CA GLY A 46 -15.26 0.00 -17.34
C GLY A 46 -15.06 -0.92 -16.15
N SER A 47 -14.50 -2.11 -16.39
CA SER A 47 -14.11 -3.07 -15.34
C SER A 47 -12.62 -3.04 -15.03
N LYS A 48 -11.85 -2.09 -15.57
CA LYS A 48 -10.47 -1.89 -15.12
C LYS A 48 -10.51 -1.28 -13.71
N TYR A 49 -9.47 -1.52 -12.92
CA TYR A 49 -9.34 -0.93 -11.57
C TYR A 49 -10.47 -1.36 -10.62
N THR A 50 -11.06 -2.55 -10.86
CA THR A 50 -11.96 -3.23 -9.91
C THR A 50 -11.21 -4.09 -8.91
N ASP A 51 -9.90 -4.20 -9.06
CA ASP A 51 -8.94 -4.76 -8.14
C ASP A 51 -7.64 -3.96 -8.24
N GLY A 52 -6.75 -4.16 -7.28
CA GLY A 52 -5.51 -3.44 -7.22
C GLY A 52 -4.60 -3.94 -6.12
N THR A 53 -3.38 -3.44 -6.15
CA THR A 53 -2.39 -3.70 -5.11
C THR A 53 -1.80 -2.38 -4.68
N ASP A 54 -1.96 -2.08 -3.40
CA ASP A 54 -1.37 -0.92 -2.74
C ASP A 54 0.01 -1.32 -2.18
N LEU A 55 0.89 -0.33 -2.03
CA LEU A 55 2.14 -0.48 -1.31
C LEU A 55 2.10 0.33 -0.02
N MET A 56 2.40 -0.33 1.09
CA MET A 56 2.24 0.20 2.44
C MET A 56 3.56 0.15 3.21
N ALA A 57 3.74 1.10 4.13
CA ALA A 57 4.84 1.14 5.08
C ALA A 57 4.32 1.17 6.52
N HIS A 58 4.70 0.15 7.29
CA HIS A 58 4.45 0.04 8.72
C HIS A 58 5.68 0.46 9.52
N LYS A 59 5.56 1.50 10.34
CA LYS A 59 6.61 1.89 11.30
C LYS A 59 6.33 1.28 12.67
N ALA A 60 7.11 0.25 13.02
CA ALA A 60 6.99 -0.40 14.32
C ALA A 60 7.47 0.51 15.46
N ARG A 61 7.02 0.21 16.68
CA ARG A 61 7.44 0.94 17.89
C ARG A 61 8.94 0.88 18.15
N SER A 62 9.63 -0.15 17.65
CA SER A 62 11.10 -0.26 17.73
C SER A 62 11.83 0.74 16.83
N GLY A 63 11.13 1.40 15.90
CA GLY A 63 11.71 2.23 14.85
C GLY A 63 11.96 1.48 13.54
N ASN A 64 11.87 0.15 13.53
CA ASN A 64 11.95 -0.64 12.30
C ASN A 64 10.79 -0.28 11.37
N VAL A 65 11.09 -0.22 10.08
CA VAL A 65 10.08 -0.05 9.03
C VAL A 65 9.92 -1.38 8.30
N TYR A 66 8.67 -1.77 8.08
CA TYR A 66 8.31 -2.95 7.31
C TYR A 66 7.44 -2.52 6.13
N PHE A 67 7.75 -3.01 4.95
CA PHE A 67 6.96 -2.76 3.75
C PHE A 67 6.08 -3.96 3.46
N TYR A 68 4.89 -3.72 2.94
CA TYR A 68 3.99 -4.78 2.52
C TYR A 68 3.09 -4.34 1.39
N THR A 69 2.69 -5.30 0.57
CA THR A 69 1.63 -5.11 -0.42
C THR A 69 0.28 -5.47 0.20
N TYR A 70 -0.75 -4.78 -0.27
CA TYR A 70 -2.14 -5.06 0.05
C TYR A 70 -2.93 -5.22 -1.24
N TYR A 71 -3.29 -6.46 -1.59
CA TYR A 71 -4.18 -6.75 -2.70
C TYR A 71 -5.63 -6.63 -2.24
N TRP A 72 -6.42 -5.89 -3.01
CA TRP A 72 -7.84 -5.70 -2.79
C TRP A 72 -8.62 -5.98 -4.07
N SER A 73 -9.90 -6.36 -3.91
CA SER A 73 -10.81 -6.62 -5.01
C SER A 73 -12.23 -6.16 -4.67
N MET A 74 -12.92 -5.58 -5.65
CA MET A 74 -14.34 -5.24 -5.56
C MET A 74 -15.25 -6.43 -5.89
N TRP A 75 -14.68 -7.56 -6.35
CA TRP A 75 -15.43 -8.75 -6.72
C TRP A 75 -15.80 -9.58 -5.50
N GLN A 76 -17.06 -10.04 -5.46
CA GLN A 76 -17.52 -10.90 -4.37
C GLN A 76 -16.77 -12.24 -4.38
N GLY A 77 -16.33 -12.66 -3.20
CA GLY A 77 -15.64 -13.94 -3.01
C GLY A 77 -14.15 -13.94 -3.36
N VAL A 78 -13.57 -12.79 -3.72
CA VAL A 78 -12.12 -12.63 -3.83
C VAL A 78 -11.59 -12.13 -2.49
N GLU A 79 -10.66 -12.87 -1.90
CA GLU A 79 -10.04 -12.51 -0.62
C GLU A 79 -8.95 -11.46 -0.81
N GLU A 80 -8.82 -10.58 0.18
CA GLU A 80 -7.69 -9.66 0.29
C GLU A 80 -6.41 -10.43 0.65
N GLU A 81 -5.29 -10.04 0.06
CA GLU A 81 -3.98 -10.65 0.33
C GLU A 81 -3.00 -9.60 0.83
N PHE A 82 -2.11 -10.03 1.75
CA PHE A 82 -1.11 -9.18 2.37
C PHE A 82 0.23 -9.90 2.34
N GLU A 83 1.26 -9.26 1.81
CA GLU A 83 2.59 -9.84 1.70
C GLU A 83 3.65 -8.87 2.19
N LEU A 84 4.51 -9.31 3.12
CA LEU A 84 5.69 -8.54 3.49
C LEU A 84 6.69 -8.55 2.33
N VAL A 85 7.14 -7.36 1.94
CA VAL A 85 8.14 -7.20 0.90
C VAL A 85 9.41 -6.57 1.48
N THR A 86 10.54 -6.89 0.86
CA THR A 86 11.81 -6.22 1.15
C THR A 86 11.77 -4.77 0.63
N GLU A 87 12.69 -3.95 1.13
CA GLU A 87 12.88 -2.58 0.64
C GLU A 87 13.15 -2.55 -0.88
N ASN A 88 14.04 -3.41 -1.38
CA ASN A 88 14.30 -3.51 -2.82
C ASN A 88 13.06 -3.86 -3.65
N GLN A 89 12.21 -4.78 -3.16
CA GLN A 89 10.96 -5.13 -3.85
C GLN A 89 9.94 -3.98 -3.81
N ALA A 90 9.90 -3.23 -2.70
CA ALA A 90 9.07 -2.03 -2.60
C ALA A 90 9.55 -0.94 -3.58
N GLU A 91 10.86 -0.76 -3.72
CA GLU A 91 11.46 0.16 -4.68
C GLU A 91 11.15 -0.24 -6.13
N GLU A 92 11.39 -1.50 -6.49
CA GLU A 92 11.04 -2.05 -7.82
C GLU A 92 9.56 -1.84 -8.13
N PHE A 93 8.68 -2.10 -7.17
CA PHE A 93 7.24 -1.86 -7.31
C PHE A 93 6.95 -0.39 -7.63
N LEU A 94 7.54 0.55 -6.90
CA LEU A 94 7.33 1.99 -7.13
C LEU A 94 7.84 2.43 -8.49
N LEU A 95 9.02 1.94 -8.92
CA LEU A 95 9.57 2.22 -10.24
C LEU A 95 8.69 1.68 -11.36
N ASP A 96 8.15 0.48 -11.22
CA ASP A 96 7.21 -0.11 -12.18
C ASP A 96 5.95 0.77 -12.31
N LYS A 97 5.43 1.28 -11.19
CA LYS A 97 4.27 2.17 -11.20
C LYS A 97 4.58 3.54 -11.81
N MET A 98 5.77 4.09 -11.63
CA MET A 98 6.17 5.36 -12.27
C MET A 98 6.16 5.28 -13.80
N ALA A 99 6.41 4.11 -14.37
CA ALA A 99 6.40 3.90 -15.82
C ALA A 99 5.00 3.70 -16.42
N LEU A 100 3.95 3.62 -15.58
CA LEU A 100 2.56 3.47 -16.05
C LEU A 100 1.97 4.84 -16.42
N PRO A 101 0.93 4.87 -17.28
CA PRO A 101 0.18 6.09 -17.52
C PRO A 101 -0.87 6.34 -16.42
N TYR A 102 -1.28 7.59 -16.28
CA TYR A 102 -2.50 7.95 -15.53
C TYR A 102 -3.70 7.05 -15.88
N PRO A 103 -4.51 6.60 -14.90
CA PRO A 103 -4.44 6.91 -13.47
C PRO A 103 -3.53 5.99 -12.65
N ALA A 104 -2.84 5.03 -13.27
CA ALA A 104 -2.06 4.02 -12.54
C ALA A 104 -0.66 4.48 -12.11
N GLU A 105 -0.20 5.60 -12.65
CA GLU A 105 1.10 6.21 -12.35
C GLU A 105 1.20 6.71 -10.91
N LEU A 106 2.43 6.83 -10.39
CA LEU A 106 2.65 7.51 -9.12
C LEU A 106 2.27 8.98 -9.20
N THR A 107 1.54 9.45 -8.21
CA THR A 107 1.30 10.87 -7.99
C THR A 107 2.51 11.56 -7.36
N GLY A 108 2.63 12.87 -7.55
CA GLY A 108 3.70 13.66 -6.90
C GLY A 108 3.69 13.58 -5.36
N SER A 109 2.51 13.37 -4.74
CA SER A 109 2.40 13.12 -3.30
C SER A 109 3.01 11.78 -2.91
N GLU A 110 2.72 10.71 -3.66
CA GLU A 110 3.27 9.38 -3.39
C GLU A 110 4.79 9.36 -3.59
N ILE A 111 5.31 10.02 -4.63
CA ILE A 111 6.76 10.18 -4.85
C ILE A 111 7.42 10.86 -3.64
N LYS A 112 6.80 11.95 -3.15
CA LYS A 112 7.33 12.66 -1.98
C LYS A 112 7.32 11.76 -0.74
N THR A 113 6.22 11.06 -0.49
CA THR A 113 6.11 10.15 0.65
C THR A 113 7.12 9.01 0.55
N ALA A 114 7.30 8.40 -0.61
CA ALA A 114 8.31 7.36 -0.83
C ALA A 114 9.74 7.86 -0.53
N LYS A 115 10.07 9.09 -0.91
CA LYS A 115 11.37 9.72 -0.58
C LYS A 115 11.58 9.89 0.93
N GLU A 116 10.53 10.14 1.71
CA GLU A 116 10.61 10.20 3.18
C GLU A 116 10.95 8.84 3.81
N TYR A 117 10.71 7.75 3.09
CA TYR A 117 11.03 6.37 3.47
C TYR A 117 12.35 5.85 2.89
N GLY A 118 13.10 6.70 2.16
CA GLY A 118 14.44 6.37 1.67
C GLY A 118 14.51 5.95 0.20
N PHE A 119 13.39 5.92 -0.53
CA PHE A 119 13.38 5.52 -1.94
C PHE A 119 13.86 6.64 -2.86
N GLU A 120 14.88 6.36 -3.68
CA GLU A 120 15.46 7.30 -4.65
C GLU A 120 14.74 7.21 -6.00
N LEU A 121 13.49 7.67 -6.02
CA LEU A 121 12.69 7.75 -7.25
C LEU A 121 13.15 8.92 -8.12
N LEU A 122 13.95 8.63 -9.15
CA LEU A 122 14.35 9.57 -10.20
C LEU A 122 13.26 9.62 -11.26
N GLU A 123 12.74 10.81 -11.52
CA GLU A 123 11.95 11.05 -12.74
C GLU A 123 12.93 10.95 -13.91
N GLU A 124 12.85 9.88 -14.72
CA GLU A 124 13.53 9.90 -16.01
C GLU A 124 12.95 11.07 -16.82
N ASN A 125 13.82 11.98 -17.24
CA ASN A 125 13.44 13.16 -18.02
C ASN A 125 12.64 12.72 -19.25
N ALA A 126 11.33 12.98 -19.23
CA ALA A 126 10.44 12.82 -20.37
C ALA A 126 10.85 13.70 -21.56
#